data_AF-A0A917I2T0-F1
#
_entry.id   AF-A0A917I2T0-F1
#
_cell.length_a   1.000
_cell.length_b   1.000
_cell.length_c   1.000
_cell.angle_alpha   90.00
_cell.angle_beta   90.00
_cell.angle_gamma   90.00
#
_symmetry.space_group_name_H-M   'P 1'
#
loop_
_entity.id
_entity.type
_entity.pdbx_description
1 polymer ?
#
loop_
_entity_poly.entity_id
_entity_poly.type
_entity_poly.pdbx_seq_one_letter_code
_entity_poly.pdbx_strand_id
1 'polypeptide(L)'
;MNQHETKQLTTVPPGCEQVATGVWRLRILFVNVYFVATDDDQWVLIDAGLKSGAAKIAKTANQLFGDKPPAAIILTHGHFDHIGSLPSLLRIWDVKVYAHSMELPYLTGHAAYPPPDPGAGGGMMSWMSFLYPNEPVNLNNDVQALAKDGSIPFLTKWRYIHTPGHAPGHISLFRDADGVLIVGDAFVATHQESAFSVLLQRKQLSGPPKYFTYDWETAKTSVKKLQELNPAIAVTGHGKPFAGRELTEGLADLIRNFQTVAVPSSGRYVRRPALINKRGVKRLPAAEGLPKATLIFSVAAAVAVVGGFAVAQLRRR
;
A
#
# COMPACT_ATOMS: atom_id res chain seq x y z
N MET A 1 29.83 -25.23 -22.05
CA MET A 1 28.96 -25.55 -20.90
C MET A 1 28.61 -24.22 -20.24
N ASN A 2 27.31 -23.95 -20.12
CA ASN A 2 26.70 -22.62 -20.17
C ASN A 2 27.15 -21.63 -19.10
N GLN A 3 27.56 -20.44 -19.55
CA GLN A 3 27.51 -19.22 -18.77
C GLN A 3 26.08 -18.68 -18.85
N HIS A 4 25.33 -18.73 -17.74
CA HIS A 4 24.12 -17.94 -17.59
C HIS A 4 24.54 -16.48 -17.37
N GLU A 5 24.83 -15.78 -18.46
CA GLU A 5 24.85 -14.32 -18.46
C GLU A 5 23.42 -13.83 -18.24
N THR A 6 23.13 -13.41 -17.01
CA THR A 6 22.01 -12.53 -16.71
C THR A 6 22.10 -11.32 -17.63
N LYS A 7 21.24 -11.24 -18.66
CA LYS A 7 21.07 -10.03 -19.47
C LYS A 7 20.77 -8.88 -18.52
N GLN A 8 21.74 -7.99 -18.28
CA GLN A 8 21.46 -6.69 -17.70
C GLN A 8 20.53 -5.97 -18.69
N LEU A 9 19.26 -5.79 -18.30
CA LEU A 9 18.33 -4.90 -18.99
C LEU A 9 18.93 -3.50 -18.93
N THR A 10 19.59 -3.07 -20.01
CA THR A 10 20.49 -1.92 -20.03
C THR A 10 19.80 -0.55 -20.00
N THR A 11 18.47 -0.48 -19.97
CA THR A 11 17.76 0.77 -19.70
C THR A 11 16.55 0.55 -18.79
N VAL A 12 16.60 1.11 -17.58
CA VAL A 12 15.42 1.19 -16.71
C VAL A 12 14.43 2.18 -17.34
N PRO A 13 13.14 1.82 -17.49
CA PRO A 13 12.16 2.71 -18.13
C PRO A 13 12.03 4.06 -17.43
N PRO A 14 11.70 5.15 -18.15
CA PRO A 14 11.51 6.47 -17.55
C PRO A 14 10.49 6.46 -16.40
N GLY A 15 10.90 6.95 -15.23
CA GLY A 15 10.06 6.99 -14.02
C GLY A 15 9.97 5.67 -13.25
N CYS A 16 10.67 4.63 -13.72
CA CYS A 16 10.95 3.40 -12.99
C CYS A 16 12.37 3.47 -12.41
N GLU A 17 12.61 2.78 -11.30
CA GLU A 17 13.92 2.69 -10.66
C GLU A 17 14.20 1.23 -10.31
N GLN A 18 15.38 0.72 -10.66
CA GLN A 18 15.82 -0.58 -10.16
C GLN A 18 16.36 -0.40 -8.73
N VAL A 19 15.63 -0.92 -7.74
CA VAL A 19 15.95 -0.74 -6.31
C VAL A 19 16.78 -1.89 -5.75
N ALA A 20 16.70 -3.07 -6.38
CA ALA A 20 17.57 -4.21 -6.12
C ALA A 20 17.69 -5.08 -7.38
N THR A 21 18.58 -6.06 -7.38
CA THR A 21 18.68 -7.04 -8.47
C THR A 21 17.34 -7.74 -8.70
N GLY A 22 16.80 -7.63 -9.91
CA GLY A 22 15.49 -8.19 -10.26
C GLY A 22 14.29 -7.51 -9.57
N VAL A 23 14.44 -6.32 -8.99
CA VAL A 23 13.34 -5.59 -8.34
C VAL A 23 13.31 -4.15 -8.84
N TRP A 24 12.20 -3.78 -9.48
CA TRP A 24 11.98 -2.44 -9.99
C TRP A 24 10.78 -1.78 -9.32
N ARG A 25 10.92 -0.50 -8.98
CA ARG A 25 9.87 0.32 -8.38
C ARG A 25 9.35 1.32 -9.40
N LEU A 26 8.03 1.41 -9.52
CA LEU A 26 7.34 2.45 -10.26
C LEU A 26 6.43 3.25 -9.33
N ARG A 27 6.63 4.58 -9.29
CA ARG A 27 5.75 5.47 -8.54
C ARG A 27 4.52 5.86 -9.38
N ILE A 28 3.34 5.59 -8.86
CA ILE A 28 2.03 6.03 -9.35
C ILE A 28 1.55 7.17 -8.46
N LEU A 29 1.82 8.42 -8.87
CA LEU A 29 1.56 9.63 -8.09
C LEU A 29 2.31 9.64 -6.73
N PHE A 30 1.74 9.06 -5.69
CA PHE A 30 2.28 9.00 -4.32
C PHE A 30 2.46 7.57 -3.79
N VAL A 31 1.93 6.55 -4.46
CA VAL A 31 2.05 5.13 -4.10
C VAL A 31 3.00 4.41 -5.06
N ASN A 32 3.69 3.38 -4.57
CA ASN A 32 4.65 2.59 -5.31
C ASN A 32 4.06 1.21 -5.65
N VAL A 33 4.38 0.73 -6.85
CA VAL A 33 4.20 -0.67 -7.24
C VAL A 33 5.56 -1.26 -7.59
N TYR A 34 5.69 -2.58 -7.48
CA TYR A 34 6.96 -3.27 -7.75
C TYR A 34 6.83 -4.36 -8.79
N PHE A 35 7.85 -4.45 -9.65
CA PHE A 35 8.04 -5.56 -10.56
C PHE A 35 9.16 -6.43 -10.01
N VAL A 36 8.91 -7.73 -9.85
CA VAL A 36 9.88 -8.67 -9.30
C VAL A 36 10.13 -9.78 -10.32
N ALA A 37 11.36 -9.85 -10.83
CA ALA A 37 11.78 -10.96 -11.69
C ALA A 37 11.93 -12.24 -10.86
N THR A 38 11.59 -13.35 -11.50
CA THR A 38 11.79 -14.72 -11.01
C THR A 38 13.02 -15.34 -11.70
N ASP A 39 13.46 -16.51 -11.23
CA ASP A 39 14.57 -17.22 -11.86
C ASP A 39 14.18 -17.85 -13.22
N ASP A 40 12.89 -18.10 -13.45
CA ASP A 40 12.35 -18.84 -14.61
C ASP A 40 11.91 -17.93 -15.77
N ASP A 41 12.53 -16.75 -15.92
CA ASP A 41 12.18 -15.76 -16.96
C ASP A 41 10.69 -15.32 -16.93
N GLN A 42 10.07 -15.44 -15.74
CA GLN A 42 8.77 -14.87 -15.38
C GLN A 42 8.96 -13.65 -14.46
N TRP A 43 7.89 -12.92 -14.21
CA TRP A 43 7.87 -11.81 -13.26
C TRP A 43 6.53 -11.70 -12.55
N VAL A 44 6.53 -11.04 -11.40
CA VAL A 44 5.37 -10.83 -10.54
C VAL A 44 5.19 -9.34 -10.29
N LEU A 45 3.95 -8.88 -10.28
CA LEU A 45 3.60 -7.51 -9.88
C LEU A 45 3.24 -7.50 -8.38
N ILE A 46 3.81 -6.59 -7.62
CA ILE A 46 3.43 -6.32 -6.22
C ILE A 46 2.67 -5.00 -6.16
N ASP A 47 1.42 -5.06 -5.70
CA ASP A 47 0.42 -4.00 -5.73
C ASP A 47 0.10 -3.44 -7.13
N ALA A 48 -1.04 -2.76 -7.25
CA ALA A 48 -1.62 -2.25 -8.49
C ALA A 48 -1.83 -0.73 -8.49
N GLY A 49 -1.40 -0.01 -7.45
CA GLY A 49 -1.43 1.45 -7.43
C GLY A 49 -2.85 2.04 -7.55
N LEU A 50 -2.93 3.33 -7.89
CA LEU A 50 -4.19 4.04 -8.14
C LEU A 50 -4.86 3.63 -9.46
N LYS A 51 -6.18 3.82 -9.57
CA LYS A 51 -6.99 3.51 -10.78
C LYS A 51 -6.44 4.08 -12.10
N SER A 52 -5.81 5.25 -12.07
CA SER A 52 -5.19 5.90 -13.23
C SER A 52 -3.84 5.28 -13.63
N GLY A 53 -3.28 4.37 -12.83
CA GLY A 53 -1.96 3.78 -13.01
C GLY A 53 -1.88 2.69 -14.07
N ALA A 54 -3.00 2.01 -14.39
CA ALA A 54 -3.01 0.78 -15.18
C ALA A 54 -2.20 0.86 -16.49
N ALA A 55 -2.43 1.92 -17.29
CA ALA A 55 -1.72 2.10 -18.56
C ALA A 55 -0.21 2.31 -18.37
N LYS A 56 0.18 3.04 -17.33
CA LYS A 56 1.60 3.28 -17.00
C LYS A 56 2.26 1.99 -16.52
N ILE A 57 1.60 1.23 -15.66
CA ILE A 57 2.07 -0.06 -15.16
C ILE A 57 2.28 -1.04 -16.32
N ALA A 58 1.27 -1.21 -17.18
CA ALA A 58 1.36 -2.12 -18.33
C ALA A 58 2.46 -1.70 -19.32
N LYS A 59 2.60 -0.40 -19.60
CA LYS A 59 3.69 0.11 -20.45
C LYS A 59 5.07 -0.17 -19.84
N THR A 60 5.26 0.08 -18.55
CA THR A 60 6.54 -0.18 -17.88
C THR A 60 6.85 -1.67 -17.82
N ALA A 61 5.86 -2.53 -17.56
CA ALA A 61 6.01 -3.98 -17.63
C ALA A 61 6.50 -4.42 -19.01
N ASN A 62 5.88 -3.90 -20.07
CA ASN A 62 6.27 -4.20 -21.45
C ASN A 62 7.72 -3.81 -21.75
N GLN A 63 8.14 -2.64 -21.28
CA GLN A 63 9.52 -2.18 -21.46
C GLN A 63 10.54 -3.01 -20.67
N LEU A 64 10.16 -3.60 -19.54
CA LEU A 64 11.03 -4.44 -18.71
C LEU A 64 11.09 -5.90 -19.18
N PHE A 65 9.96 -6.47 -19.59
CA PHE A 65 9.79 -7.92 -19.79
C PHE A 65 9.22 -8.30 -21.17
N GLY A 66 9.03 -7.33 -22.06
CA GLY A 66 8.36 -7.52 -23.36
C GLY A 66 6.86 -7.77 -23.21
N ASP A 67 6.23 -8.39 -24.20
CA ASP A 67 4.79 -8.68 -24.21
C ASP A 67 4.35 -9.78 -23.22
N LYS A 68 5.22 -10.21 -22.31
CA LYS A 68 4.92 -11.24 -21.32
C LYS A 68 4.09 -10.67 -20.15
N PRO A 69 2.90 -11.23 -19.85
CA PRO A 69 2.15 -10.85 -18.65
C PRO A 69 2.88 -11.31 -17.37
N PRO A 70 2.53 -10.74 -16.20
CA PRO A 70 3.03 -11.27 -14.93
C PRO A 70 2.45 -12.66 -14.66
N ALA A 71 3.21 -13.51 -13.97
CA ALA A 71 2.74 -14.81 -13.51
C ALA A 71 1.68 -14.69 -12.39
N ALA A 72 1.78 -13.63 -11.59
CA ALA A 72 0.84 -13.30 -10.52
C ALA A 72 0.85 -11.80 -10.22
N ILE A 73 -0.23 -11.34 -9.58
CA ILE A 73 -0.24 -10.08 -8.84
C ILE A 73 -0.32 -10.42 -7.35
N ILE A 74 0.59 -9.91 -6.53
CA ILE A 74 0.58 -10.09 -5.08
C ILE A 74 0.23 -8.75 -4.44
N LEU A 75 -0.75 -8.74 -3.54
CA LEU A 75 -1.14 -7.55 -2.80
C LEU A 75 -0.49 -7.54 -1.43
N THR A 76 0.08 -6.39 -1.05
CA THR A 76 0.46 -6.13 0.33
C THR A 76 -0.78 -5.98 1.20
N HIS A 77 -1.80 -5.29 0.70
CA HIS A 77 -3.12 -5.12 1.30
C HIS A 77 -4.12 -4.53 0.29
N GLY A 78 -5.39 -4.40 0.68
CA GLY A 78 -6.50 -4.04 -0.20
C GLY A 78 -6.96 -2.58 -0.19
N HIS A 79 -6.17 -1.62 0.31
CA HIS A 79 -6.56 -0.20 0.24
C HIS A 79 -6.55 0.33 -1.19
N PHE A 80 -7.36 1.37 -1.45
CA PHE A 80 -7.73 1.84 -2.78
C PHE A 80 -6.55 2.22 -3.68
N ASP A 81 -5.47 2.70 -3.07
CA ASP A 81 -4.24 3.10 -3.72
C ASP A 81 -3.26 1.95 -3.94
N HIS A 82 -3.55 0.75 -3.44
CA HIS A 82 -2.81 -0.48 -3.73
C HIS A 82 -3.55 -1.40 -4.70
N ILE A 83 -4.87 -1.26 -4.85
CA ILE A 83 -5.68 -2.13 -5.72
C ILE A 83 -6.33 -1.44 -6.92
N GLY A 84 -6.22 -0.11 -6.99
CA GLY A 84 -7.01 0.72 -7.89
C GLY A 84 -6.91 0.34 -9.37
N SER A 85 -5.75 -0.11 -9.85
CA SER A 85 -5.61 -0.52 -11.26
C SER A 85 -6.08 -1.94 -11.55
N LEU A 86 -6.39 -2.78 -10.55
CA LEU A 86 -6.72 -4.19 -10.77
C LEU A 86 -7.83 -4.40 -11.82
N PRO A 87 -8.98 -3.68 -11.79
CA PRO A 87 -10.04 -3.91 -12.78
C PRO A 87 -9.56 -3.71 -14.22
N SER A 88 -8.60 -2.80 -14.45
CA SER A 88 -8.04 -2.55 -15.78
C SER A 88 -6.92 -3.54 -16.12
N LEU A 89 -6.06 -3.87 -15.16
CA LEU A 89 -4.95 -4.81 -15.38
C LEU A 89 -5.45 -6.23 -15.64
N LEU A 90 -6.51 -6.67 -14.95
CA LEU A 90 -7.11 -8.00 -15.16
C LEU A 90 -7.86 -8.13 -16.50
N ARG A 91 -8.13 -7.01 -17.20
CA ARG A 91 -8.60 -7.05 -18.60
C ARG A 91 -7.46 -7.15 -19.61
N ILE A 92 -6.24 -6.79 -19.19
CA ILE A 92 -5.04 -6.82 -20.02
C ILE A 92 -4.32 -8.16 -19.85
N TRP A 93 -4.31 -8.70 -18.63
CA TRP A 93 -3.61 -9.92 -18.24
C TRP A 93 -4.61 -10.91 -17.65
N ASP A 94 -4.57 -12.15 -18.13
CA ASP A 94 -5.27 -13.27 -17.52
C ASP A 94 -4.40 -13.87 -16.40
N VAL A 95 -4.48 -13.26 -15.22
CA VAL A 95 -3.57 -13.51 -14.09
C VAL A 95 -4.33 -13.52 -12.78
N LYS A 96 -3.89 -14.37 -11.84
CA LYS A 96 -4.46 -14.43 -10.48
C LYS A 96 -3.81 -13.42 -9.54
N VAL A 97 -4.65 -12.86 -8.68
CA VAL A 97 -4.30 -11.97 -7.58
C VAL A 97 -4.18 -12.80 -6.31
N TYR A 98 -3.13 -12.59 -5.54
CA TYR A 98 -2.95 -13.23 -4.23
C TYR A 98 -2.88 -12.19 -3.14
N ALA A 99 -3.58 -12.45 -2.04
CA ALA A 99 -3.56 -11.61 -0.86
C ALA A 99 -3.60 -12.49 0.39
N HIS A 100 -3.27 -11.91 1.55
CA HIS A 100 -3.45 -12.63 2.81
C HIS A 100 -4.93 -12.97 3.03
N SER A 101 -5.20 -14.10 3.69
CA SER A 101 -6.58 -14.58 3.93
C SER A 101 -7.49 -13.57 4.65
N MET A 102 -6.92 -12.68 5.47
CA MET A 102 -7.66 -11.62 6.16
C MET A 102 -8.04 -10.44 5.25
N GLU A 103 -7.44 -10.30 4.07
CA GLU A 103 -7.83 -9.29 3.07
C GLU A 103 -9.01 -9.74 2.22
N LEU A 104 -9.25 -11.05 2.11
CA LEU A 104 -10.26 -11.61 1.21
C LEU A 104 -11.67 -11.05 1.42
N PRO A 105 -12.20 -10.87 2.65
CA PRO A 105 -13.53 -10.30 2.81
C PRO A 105 -13.71 -8.92 2.15
N TYR A 106 -12.64 -8.12 2.10
CA TYR A 106 -12.65 -6.77 1.52
C TYR A 106 -12.46 -6.78 0.00
N LEU A 107 -11.74 -7.78 -0.51
CA LEU A 107 -11.43 -7.96 -1.93
C LEU A 107 -12.52 -8.74 -2.69
N THR A 108 -13.50 -9.31 -1.97
CA THR A 108 -14.59 -10.13 -2.52
C THR A 108 -15.98 -9.59 -2.17
N GLY A 109 -16.10 -8.34 -1.74
CA GLY A 109 -17.39 -7.71 -1.46
C GLY A 109 -18.08 -8.12 -0.15
N HIS A 110 -17.47 -8.96 0.68
CA HIS A 110 -18.13 -9.51 1.89
C HIS A 110 -18.10 -8.55 3.09
N ALA A 111 -17.11 -7.66 3.18
CA ALA A 111 -17.00 -6.69 4.27
C ALA A 111 -16.28 -5.42 3.81
N ALA A 112 -16.61 -4.27 4.39
CA ALA A 112 -15.85 -3.03 4.19
C ALA A 112 -14.73 -2.89 5.24
N TYR A 113 -13.61 -2.24 4.88
CA TYR A 113 -12.56 -1.88 5.83
C TYR A 113 -13.11 -0.94 6.92
N PRO A 114 -12.46 -0.88 8.11
CA PRO A 114 -12.72 0.19 9.03
C PRO A 114 -12.60 1.55 8.32
N PRO A 115 -13.52 2.49 8.57
CA PRO A 115 -13.52 3.77 7.88
C PRO A 115 -12.23 4.54 8.17
N PRO A 116 -11.80 5.40 7.24
CA PRO A 116 -10.69 6.30 7.49
C PRO A 116 -10.96 7.21 8.70
N ASP A 117 -9.90 7.77 9.24
CA ASP A 117 -9.93 8.68 10.38
C ASP A 117 -9.49 10.10 10.00
N PRO A 118 -10.43 11.01 9.68
CA PRO A 118 -10.11 12.39 9.37
C PRO A 118 -9.49 13.19 10.50
N GLY A 119 -9.62 12.71 11.75
CA GLY A 119 -9.04 13.34 12.94
C GLY A 119 -7.61 12.89 13.24
N ALA A 120 -7.06 11.97 12.46
CA ALA A 120 -5.73 11.42 12.67
C ALA A 120 -4.65 12.41 12.24
N GLY A 121 -3.84 12.91 13.19
CA GLY A 121 -2.58 13.60 12.89
C GLY A 121 -2.68 15.00 12.26
N GLY A 122 -3.87 15.48 11.93
CA GLY A 122 -4.15 16.88 11.59
C GLY A 122 -3.65 17.40 10.23
N GLY A 123 -3.09 16.55 9.37
CA GLY A 123 -2.65 16.95 8.04
C GLY A 123 -3.77 16.87 7.00
N MET A 124 -3.53 17.48 5.83
CA MET A 124 -4.52 17.62 4.75
C MET A 124 -5.01 16.25 4.22
N MET A 125 -4.09 15.30 4.04
CA MET A 125 -4.45 13.95 3.55
C MET A 125 -5.39 13.24 4.52
N SER A 126 -5.06 13.30 5.82
CA SER A 126 -5.94 12.75 6.85
C SER A 126 -7.27 13.49 6.87
N TRP A 127 -7.30 14.82 6.89
CA TRP A 127 -8.55 15.58 6.87
C TRP A 127 -9.45 15.27 5.67
N MET A 128 -8.88 15.06 4.48
CA MET A 128 -9.62 14.71 3.26
C MET A 128 -9.96 13.23 3.13
N SER A 129 -9.52 12.38 4.06
CA SER A 129 -9.64 10.92 3.93
C SER A 129 -11.07 10.40 3.83
N PHE A 130 -12.07 11.17 4.28
CA PHE A 130 -13.49 10.84 4.08
C PHE A 130 -13.92 10.81 2.60
N LEU A 131 -13.12 11.37 1.69
CA LEU A 131 -13.32 11.32 0.24
C LEU A 131 -12.69 10.07 -0.40
N TYR A 132 -11.83 9.34 0.32
CA TYR A 132 -11.16 8.18 -0.22
C TYR A 132 -12.10 6.97 -0.29
N PRO A 133 -12.07 6.19 -1.38
CA PRO A 133 -12.88 4.99 -1.49
C PRO A 133 -12.59 4.03 -0.32
N ASN A 134 -13.65 3.64 0.38
CA ASN A 134 -13.60 2.64 1.45
C ASN A 134 -14.59 1.49 1.22
N GLU A 135 -15.22 1.47 0.04
CA GLU A 135 -16.13 0.40 -0.35
C GLU A 135 -15.34 -0.85 -0.74
N PRO A 136 -15.86 -2.04 -0.40
CA PRO A 136 -15.20 -3.26 -0.80
C PRO A 136 -15.21 -3.41 -2.32
N VAL A 137 -14.13 -3.96 -2.85
CA VAL A 137 -14.09 -4.39 -4.26
C VAL A 137 -14.53 -5.83 -4.35
N ASN A 138 -14.95 -6.25 -5.55
CA ASN A 138 -15.24 -7.64 -5.82
C ASN A 138 -14.38 -8.13 -6.99
N LEU A 139 -13.30 -8.84 -6.66
CA LEU A 139 -12.42 -9.51 -7.61
C LEU A 139 -12.92 -10.93 -7.97
N ASN A 140 -14.10 -11.34 -7.48
CA ASN A 140 -14.69 -12.66 -7.71
C ASN A 140 -13.67 -13.80 -7.52
N ASN A 141 -13.50 -14.64 -8.54
CA ASN A 141 -12.59 -15.80 -8.55
C ASN A 141 -11.17 -15.44 -8.97
N ASP A 142 -10.84 -14.16 -9.15
CA ASP A 142 -9.49 -13.73 -9.54
C ASP A 142 -8.57 -13.50 -8.35
N VAL A 143 -9.11 -13.47 -7.13
CA VAL A 143 -8.32 -13.38 -5.90
C VAL A 143 -8.26 -14.71 -5.14
N GLN A 144 -7.08 -15.07 -4.66
CA GLN A 144 -6.81 -16.26 -3.87
C GLN A 144 -6.04 -15.92 -2.59
N ALA A 145 -6.23 -16.74 -1.55
CA ALA A 145 -5.41 -16.62 -0.34
C ALA A 145 -3.99 -17.09 -0.62
N LEU A 146 -3.01 -16.35 -0.10
CA LEU A 146 -1.65 -16.88 0.09
C LEU A 146 -1.67 -18.08 1.05
N ALA A 147 -0.77 -19.03 0.83
CA ALA A 147 -0.58 -20.17 1.72
C ALA A 147 -0.10 -19.70 3.10
N LYS A 148 -0.56 -20.34 4.17
CA LYS A 148 -0.31 -19.88 5.55
C LYS A 148 1.13 -20.07 6.04
N ASP A 149 1.96 -20.75 5.27
CA ASP A 149 3.35 -21.07 5.59
C ASP A 149 4.33 -19.92 5.27
N GLY A 150 3.83 -18.80 4.74
CA GLY A 150 4.66 -17.67 4.35
C GLY A 150 5.16 -17.75 2.91
N SER A 151 4.85 -18.80 2.16
CA SER A 151 5.26 -18.93 0.76
C SER A 151 4.50 -17.96 -0.16
N ILE A 152 5.16 -17.55 -1.25
CA ILE A 152 4.59 -16.66 -2.26
C ILE A 152 4.66 -17.38 -3.63
N PRO A 153 3.54 -17.56 -4.34
CA PRO A 153 3.53 -18.15 -5.67
C PRO A 153 4.53 -17.47 -6.61
N PHE A 154 5.29 -18.26 -7.37
CA PHE A 154 6.32 -17.83 -8.34
C PHE A 154 7.55 -17.11 -7.75
N LEU A 155 7.54 -16.77 -6.46
CA LEU A 155 8.65 -16.09 -5.78
C LEU A 155 9.29 -17.02 -4.75
N THR A 156 9.90 -18.12 -5.20
CA THR A 156 10.46 -19.19 -4.33
C THR A 156 11.59 -18.73 -3.40
N LYS A 157 12.30 -17.66 -3.76
CA LYS A 157 13.34 -17.02 -2.94
C LYS A 157 12.79 -15.99 -1.94
N TRP A 158 11.48 -15.78 -1.95
CA TRP A 158 10.80 -14.82 -1.10
C TRP A 158 9.84 -15.53 -0.14
N ARG A 159 9.57 -14.85 0.96
CA ARG A 159 8.49 -15.18 1.89
C ARG A 159 7.75 -13.93 2.30
N TYR A 160 6.47 -14.07 2.61
CA TYR A 160 5.72 -12.99 3.21
C TYR A 160 5.77 -13.06 4.74
N ILE A 161 5.66 -11.91 5.37
CA ILE A 161 5.53 -11.72 6.81
C ILE A 161 4.19 -11.03 7.03
N HIS A 162 3.32 -11.64 7.84
CA HIS A 162 2.07 -10.99 8.24
C HIS A 162 2.38 -9.81 9.16
N THR A 163 2.08 -8.61 8.68
CA THR A 163 2.40 -7.31 9.29
C THR A 163 1.13 -6.47 9.50
N PRO A 164 0.15 -6.94 10.29
CA PRO A 164 -1.11 -6.24 10.51
C PRO A 164 -0.92 -4.92 11.27
N GLY A 165 -1.99 -4.11 11.27
CA GLY A 165 -2.09 -2.86 12.01
C GLY A 165 -2.64 -1.74 11.12
N HIS A 166 -1.97 -1.52 9.98
CA HIS A 166 -2.47 -0.66 8.92
C HIS A 166 -3.67 -1.27 8.19
N ALA A 167 -3.56 -2.55 7.81
CA ALA A 167 -4.69 -3.36 7.38
C ALA A 167 -4.68 -4.72 8.09
N PRO A 168 -5.80 -5.44 8.18
CA PRO A 168 -5.93 -6.65 9.00
C PRO A 168 -5.09 -7.82 8.49
N GLY A 169 -4.99 -7.97 7.17
CA GLY A 169 -4.17 -8.93 6.47
C GLY A 169 -2.97 -8.31 5.76
N HIS A 170 -2.53 -7.12 6.17
CA HIS A 170 -1.35 -6.50 5.59
C HIS A 170 -0.14 -7.44 5.67
N ILE A 171 0.62 -7.54 4.57
CA ILE A 171 1.86 -8.31 4.49
C ILE A 171 3.02 -7.45 4.01
N SER A 172 4.23 -7.86 4.40
CA SER A 172 5.49 -7.42 3.82
C SER A 172 6.20 -8.63 3.21
N LEU A 173 7.01 -8.44 2.18
CA LEU A 173 7.71 -9.52 1.47
C LEU A 173 9.21 -9.38 1.68
N PHE A 174 9.88 -10.48 1.99
CA PHE A 174 11.32 -10.50 2.26
C PHE A 174 12.02 -11.54 1.40
N ARG A 175 13.16 -11.15 0.81
CA ARG A 175 14.07 -12.04 0.10
C ARG A 175 15.30 -12.29 0.96
N ASP A 176 15.41 -13.50 1.51
CA ASP A 176 16.48 -13.85 2.44
C ASP A 176 17.88 -13.77 1.79
N ALA A 177 17.98 -14.00 0.48
CA ALA A 177 19.27 -14.06 -0.23
C ALA A 177 20.07 -12.75 -0.22
N ASP A 178 19.40 -11.60 -0.25
CA ASP A 178 20.04 -10.28 -0.32
C ASP A 178 19.38 -9.22 0.59
N GLY A 179 18.48 -9.64 1.47
CA GLY A 179 17.88 -8.78 2.49
C GLY A 179 16.97 -7.69 1.93
N VAL A 180 16.37 -7.90 0.76
CA VAL A 180 15.39 -6.96 0.18
C VAL A 180 14.05 -7.14 0.88
N LEU A 181 13.55 -6.05 1.46
CA LEU A 181 12.26 -5.97 2.12
C LEU A 181 11.30 -5.06 1.34
N ILE A 182 10.24 -5.64 0.76
CA ILE A 182 9.08 -4.88 0.29
C ILE A 182 8.12 -4.74 1.46
N VAL A 183 8.07 -3.53 2.01
CA VAL A 183 7.44 -3.24 3.30
C VAL A 183 5.92 -3.17 3.18
N GLY A 184 5.39 -2.75 2.03
CA GLY A 184 4.03 -2.21 1.95
C GLY A 184 3.93 -0.96 2.82
N ASP A 185 2.87 -0.88 3.61
CA ASP A 185 2.52 0.26 4.45
C ASP A 185 2.73 0.02 5.94
N ALA A 186 3.47 -1.04 6.32
CA ALA A 186 3.86 -1.25 7.71
C ALA A 186 4.69 -0.07 8.28
N PHE A 187 5.49 0.59 7.44
CA PHE A 187 6.11 1.89 7.67
C PHE A 187 6.36 2.58 6.32
N VAL A 188 6.50 3.90 6.29
CA VAL A 188 6.67 4.67 5.05
C VAL A 188 7.78 5.70 5.13
N ALA A 189 8.22 6.19 3.97
CA ALA A 189 9.40 7.05 3.82
C ALA A 189 9.12 8.56 3.81
N THR A 190 7.99 9.00 4.37
CA THR A 190 7.60 10.42 4.46
C THR A 190 6.56 10.64 5.55
N HIS A 191 6.61 11.80 6.21
CA HIS A 191 5.46 12.36 6.93
C HIS A 191 4.40 12.80 5.91
N GLN A 192 3.40 11.96 5.63
CA GLN A 192 2.33 12.27 4.68
C GLN A 192 1.43 13.46 5.10
N GLU A 193 1.65 14.04 6.28
CA GLU A 193 0.79 15.10 6.85
C GLU A 193 1.21 16.53 6.48
N SER A 194 2.33 16.72 5.77
CA SER A 194 2.85 18.06 5.44
C SER A 194 3.23 18.17 3.97
N ALA A 195 2.50 19.00 3.21
CA ALA A 195 2.87 19.41 1.86
C ALA A 195 4.30 19.98 1.79
N PHE A 196 4.77 20.57 2.90
CA PHE A 196 6.12 21.11 3.06
C PHE A 196 7.20 20.02 3.24
N SER A 197 6.88 18.92 3.92
CA SER A 197 7.77 17.74 4.06
C SER A 197 7.86 16.94 2.75
N VAL A 198 6.77 16.91 1.97
CA VAL A 198 6.75 16.38 0.60
C VAL A 198 7.62 17.21 -0.34
N LEU A 199 7.64 18.54 -0.17
CA LEU A 199 8.48 19.47 -0.94
C LEU A 199 9.97 19.38 -0.58
N LEU A 200 10.31 19.29 0.72
CA LEU A 200 11.69 19.27 1.21
C LEU A 200 12.38 17.90 1.12
N GLN A 201 11.64 16.83 0.82
CA GLN A 201 12.15 15.45 0.72
C GLN A 201 13.11 15.01 1.83
N ARG A 202 12.93 15.50 3.07
CA ARG A 202 13.72 14.99 4.21
C ARG A 202 13.28 13.55 4.47
N LYS A 203 14.13 12.62 4.06
CA LYS A 203 13.94 11.19 4.18
C LYS A 203 13.99 10.81 5.65
N GLN A 204 12.84 10.47 6.23
CA GLN A 204 12.72 10.02 7.61
C GLN A 204 11.73 8.86 7.64
N LEU A 205 12.10 7.80 8.34
CA LEU A 205 11.21 6.67 8.58
C LEU A 205 10.04 7.14 9.46
N SER A 206 8.82 6.94 8.95
CA SER A 206 7.57 7.18 9.66
C SER A 206 6.85 5.84 9.83
N GLY A 207 5.98 5.77 10.85
CA GLY A 207 5.01 4.68 10.95
C GLY A 207 4.02 4.65 9.77
N PRO A 208 3.05 3.71 9.80
CA PRO A 208 2.07 3.54 8.73
C PRO A 208 1.22 4.81 8.51
N PRO A 209 0.56 4.97 7.34
CA PRO A 209 -0.32 6.11 7.10
C PRO A 209 -1.42 6.23 8.16
N LYS A 210 -1.56 7.42 8.75
CA LYS A 210 -2.34 7.62 9.98
C LYS A 210 -3.84 7.45 9.78
N TYR A 211 -4.36 7.93 8.66
CA TYR A 211 -5.79 7.92 8.34
C TYR A 211 -6.39 6.53 8.10
N PHE A 212 -5.57 5.49 7.90
CA PHE A 212 -6.04 4.11 7.77
C PHE A 212 -5.41 3.15 8.78
N THR A 213 -4.65 3.62 9.76
CA THR A 213 -4.09 2.72 10.76
C THR A 213 -5.10 2.46 11.87
N TYR A 214 -5.55 1.20 11.94
CA TYR A 214 -6.65 0.78 12.81
C TYR A 214 -6.20 0.18 14.14
N ASP A 215 -4.93 -0.25 14.22
CA ASP A 215 -4.31 -0.80 15.42
C ASP A 215 -2.82 -0.45 15.49
N TRP A 216 -2.50 0.54 16.32
CA TRP A 216 -1.16 1.09 16.49
C TRP A 216 -0.20 0.16 17.23
N GLU A 217 -0.67 -0.60 18.21
CA GLU A 217 0.18 -1.53 18.96
C GLU A 217 0.55 -2.74 18.11
N THR A 218 -0.42 -3.23 17.33
CA THR A 218 -0.16 -4.29 16.35
C THR A 218 0.74 -3.77 15.24
N ALA A 219 0.56 -2.54 14.74
CA ALA A 219 1.48 -1.92 13.77
C ALA A 219 2.92 -1.83 14.30
N LYS A 220 3.10 -1.39 15.56
CA LYS A 220 4.43 -1.34 16.21
C LYS A 220 5.07 -2.72 16.27
N THR A 221 4.28 -3.73 16.63
CA THR A 221 4.74 -5.13 16.69
C THR A 221 5.16 -5.62 15.30
N SER A 222 4.42 -5.26 14.26
CA SER A 222 4.77 -5.55 12.86
C SER A 222 6.10 -4.90 12.47
N VAL A 223 6.33 -3.62 12.80
CA VAL A 223 7.61 -2.94 12.53
C VAL A 223 8.78 -3.61 13.27
N LYS A 224 8.59 -4.05 14.51
CA LYS A 224 9.61 -4.83 15.26
C LYS A 224 9.97 -6.13 14.56
N LYS A 225 8.98 -6.91 14.12
CA LYS A 225 9.22 -8.15 13.35
C LYS A 225 10.04 -7.88 12.09
N LEU A 226 9.77 -6.78 11.40
CA LEU A 226 10.53 -6.40 10.20
C LEU A 226 11.96 -5.97 10.51
N GLN A 227 12.19 -5.29 11.64
CA GLN A 227 13.54 -4.94 12.09
C GLN A 227 14.37 -6.20 12.39
N GLU A 228 13.78 -7.21 13.03
CA GLU A 228 14.44 -8.47 13.39
C GLU A 228 14.95 -9.25 12.16
N LEU A 229 14.43 -8.97 10.96
CA LEU A 229 14.93 -9.53 9.70
C LEU A 229 16.29 -8.98 9.28
N ASN A 230 16.76 -7.88 9.89
CA ASN A 230 17.96 -7.14 9.51
C ASN A 230 18.05 -6.84 8.00
N PRO A 231 17.03 -6.17 7.42
CA PRO A 231 16.99 -5.91 5.99
C PRO A 231 18.17 -5.03 5.54
N ALA A 232 18.75 -5.35 4.39
CA ALA A 232 19.79 -4.53 3.75
C ALA A 232 19.19 -3.30 3.05
N ILE A 233 18.00 -3.48 2.48
CA ILE A 233 17.21 -2.43 1.83
C ILE A 233 15.71 -2.64 2.13
N ALA A 234 15.01 -1.54 2.37
CA ALA A 234 13.56 -1.51 2.53
C ALA A 234 12.92 -0.59 1.49
N VAL A 235 11.95 -1.12 0.76
CA VAL A 235 11.17 -0.39 -0.23
C VAL A 235 9.71 -0.35 0.24
N THR A 236 9.13 0.85 0.33
CA THR A 236 7.84 1.11 1.00
C THR A 236 6.71 1.39 0.00
N GLY A 237 5.46 1.15 0.40
CA GLY A 237 4.29 1.51 -0.40
C GLY A 237 4.25 2.99 -0.74
N HIS A 238 4.80 3.85 0.13
CA HIS A 238 4.96 5.28 -0.13
C HIS A 238 6.37 5.81 0.13
N GLY A 239 6.88 6.59 -0.82
CA GLY A 239 8.14 7.34 -0.72
C GLY A 239 9.38 6.61 -1.28
N LYS A 240 10.57 7.00 -0.80
CA LYS A 240 11.89 6.51 -1.29
C LYS A 240 12.40 5.31 -0.49
N PRO A 241 13.24 4.43 -1.07
CA PRO A 241 13.77 3.25 -0.38
C PRO A 241 14.79 3.66 0.67
N PHE A 242 14.93 2.91 1.76
CA PHE A 242 15.98 3.06 2.76
C PHE A 242 16.98 1.91 2.64
N ALA A 243 18.27 2.15 2.90
CA ALA A 243 19.29 1.12 2.86
C ALA A 243 20.40 1.38 3.87
N GLY A 244 21.14 0.32 4.22
CA GLY A 244 22.32 0.41 5.10
C GLY A 244 22.01 1.06 6.45
N ARG A 245 22.95 1.89 6.93
CA ARG A 245 22.85 2.53 8.25
C ARG A 245 21.59 3.37 8.43
N GLU A 246 21.15 4.06 7.38
CA GLU A 246 19.93 4.89 7.41
C GLU A 246 18.69 4.05 7.76
N LEU A 247 18.60 2.84 7.18
CA LEU A 247 17.52 1.91 7.48
C LEU A 247 17.65 1.35 8.89
N THR A 248 18.82 0.85 9.27
CA THR A 248 19.04 0.21 10.56
C THR A 248 18.81 1.18 11.72
N GLU A 249 19.41 2.37 11.67
CA GLU A 249 19.26 3.40 12.70
C GLU A 249 17.84 3.98 12.69
N GLY A 250 17.27 4.24 11.51
CA GLY A 250 15.92 4.77 11.42
C GLY A 250 14.84 3.80 11.90
N LEU A 251 14.99 2.48 11.71
CA LEU A 251 14.08 1.49 12.31
C LEU A 251 14.23 1.43 13.83
N ALA A 252 15.46 1.45 14.34
CA ALA A 252 15.71 1.49 15.77
C ALA A 252 15.08 2.72 16.42
N ASP A 253 15.21 3.88 15.79
CA ASP A 253 14.63 5.12 16.29
C ASP A 253 13.10 5.17 16.15
N LEU A 254 12.54 4.64 15.05
CA LEU A 254 11.09 4.52 14.88
C LEU A 254 10.50 3.62 15.97
N ILE A 255 11.12 2.47 16.28
CA ILE A 255 10.60 1.55 17.30
C ILE A 255 10.71 2.15 18.70
N ARG A 256 11.85 2.78 19.01
CA ARG A 256 12.10 3.44 20.30
C ARG A 256 11.10 4.57 20.54
N ASN A 257 10.80 5.34 19.49
CA ASN A 257 9.96 6.54 19.53
C ASN A 257 8.60 6.33 18.85
N PHE A 258 8.11 5.09 18.75
CA PHE A 258 6.93 4.78 17.93
C PHE A 258 5.70 5.59 18.33
N GLN A 259 5.49 5.76 19.65
CA GLN A 259 4.35 6.49 20.19
C GLN A 259 4.34 7.97 19.78
N THR A 260 5.52 8.59 19.64
CA THR A 260 5.62 10.02 19.32
C THR A 260 5.75 10.27 17.82
N VAL A 261 6.34 9.33 17.07
CA VAL A 261 6.56 9.46 15.62
C VAL A 261 5.36 8.95 14.81
N ALA A 262 4.84 7.78 15.14
CA ALA A 262 3.82 7.10 14.35
C ALA A 262 2.39 7.44 14.81
N VAL A 263 2.13 7.32 16.12
CA VAL A 263 0.78 7.44 16.67
C VAL A 263 0.35 8.92 16.71
N PRO A 264 -0.79 9.31 16.11
CA PRO A 264 -1.26 10.69 16.19
C PRO A 264 -1.74 11.04 17.60
N SER A 265 -1.74 12.33 17.93
CA SER A 265 -2.22 12.85 19.21
C SER A 265 -3.74 12.73 19.40
N SER A 266 -4.49 12.68 18.30
CA SER A 266 -5.94 12.50 18.26
C SER A 266 -6.33 11.55 17.12
N GLY A 267 -7.51 10.94 17.26
CA GLY A 267 -8.07 10.06 16.24
C GLY A 267 -8.89 8.93 16.86
N ARG A 268 -9.84 8.42 16.09
CA ARG A 268 -10.72 7.30 16.41
C ARG A 268 -9.97 6.08 16.92
N TYR A 269 -8.83 5.76 16.33
CA TYR A 269 -8.10 4.52 16.61
C TYR A 269 -6.93 4.67 17.59
N VAL A 270 -6.68 5.89 18.10
CA VAL A 270 -5.50 6.18 18.95
C VAL A 270 -5.59 5.47 20.30
N ARG A 271 -6.76 5.51 20.94
CA ARG A 271 -6.95 4.96 22.29
C ARG A 271 -7.39 3.50 22.29
N ARG A 272 -8.10 3.07 21.25
CA ARG A 272 -8.65 1.73 21.12
C ARG A 272 -8.60 1.32 19.66
N PRO A 273 -8.14 0.11 19.33
CA PRO A 273 -8.11 -0.35 17.96
C PRO A 273 -9.51 -0.75 17.46
N ALA A 274 -9.65 -0.86 16.14
CA ALA A 274 -10.75 -1.61 15.55
C ALA A 274 -10.61 -3.11 15.91
N LEU A 275 -11.71 -3.75 16.31
CA LEU A 275 -11.73 -5.21 16.46
C LEU A 275 -12.18 -5.86 15.16
N ILE A 276 -11.32 -6.68 14.58
CA ILE A 276 -11.48 -7.27 13.26
C ILE A 276 -11.24 -8.78 13.35
N ASN A 277 -11.97 -9.56 12.55
CA ASN A 277 -11.75 -10.99 12.43
C ASN A 277 -11.80 -11.41 10.94
N LYS A 278 -11.71 -12.72 10.67
CA LYS A 278 -11.74 -13.29 9.31
C LYS A 278 -13.02 -13.02 8.50
N ARG A 279 -14.08 -12.47 9.11
CA ARG A 279 -15.33 -12.06 8.45
C ARG A 279 -15.43 -10.53 8.28
N GLY A 280 -14.41 -9.78 8.70
CA GLY A 280 -14.40 -8.32 8.66
C GLY A 280 -14.51 -7.66 10.04
N VAL A 281 -15.02 -6.43 10.05
CA VAL A 281 -15.08 -5.57 11.24
C VAL A 281 -16.12 -6.09 12.24
N LYS A 282 -15.69 -6.37 13.48
CA LYS A 282 -16.56 -6.78 14.59
C LYS A 282 -17.00 -5.59 15.44
N ARG A 283 -16.09 -4.65 15.71
CA ARG A 283 -16.37 -3.46 16.53
C ARG A 283 -15.45 -2.31 16.16
N LEU A 284 -16.00 -1.12 16.09
CA LEU A 284 -15.24 0.12 15.92
C LEU A 284 -15.28 0.93 17.22
N PRO A 285 -14.20 1.64 17.58
CA PRO A 285 -14.27 2.74 18.55
C PRO A 285 -15.27 3.80 18.10
N ALA A 286 -15.79 4.58 19.05
CA ALA A 286 -16.58 5.76 18.73
C ALA A 286 -15.72 6.76 17.94
N ALA A 287 -16.32 7.46 16.97
CA ALA A 287 -15.62 8.55 16.30
C ALA A 287 -15.36 9.66 17.32
N GLU A 288 -14.10 9.98 17.58
CA GLU A 288 -13.76 11.14 18.41
C GLU A 288 -13.91 12.39 17.53
N GLY A 289 -14.95 13.19 17.82
CA GLY A 289 -15.16 14.56 17.34
C GLY A 289 -14.76 14.83 15.88
N LEU A 290 -15.67 14.56 14.93
CA LEU A 290 -15.68 15.38 13.71
C LEU A 290 -15.89 16.84 14.16
N PRO A 291 -15.01 17.80 13.79
CA PRO A 291 -15.31 19.21 14.00
C PRO A 291 -16.71 19.50 13.46
N LYS A 292 -17.56 20.22 14.20
CA LYS A 292 -18.92 20.61 13.72
C LYS A 292 -18.87 21.29 12.33
N ALA A 293 -17.72 21.87 11.97
CA ALA A 293 -17.43 22.40 10.64
C ALA A 293 -17.51 21.35 9.50
N THR A 294 -17.17 20.08 9.73
CA THR A 294 -17.22 19.01 8.72
C THR A 294 -18.67 18.66 8.35
N LEU A 295 -19.61 18.78 9.29
CA LEU A 295 -21.04 18.62 9.00
C LEU A 295 -21.55 19.74 8.06
N ILE A 296 -21.10 20.97 8.29
CA ILE A 296 -21.48 22.14 7.48
C ILE A 296 -20.89 22.04 6.06
N PHE A 297 -19.63 21.62 5.93
CA PHE A 297 -18.98 21.47 4.62
C PHE A 297 -19.49 20.25 3.83
N SER A 298 -19.86 19.15 4.49
CA SER A 298 -20.47 17.99 3.80
C SER A 298 -21.82 18.35 3.17
N VAL A 299 -22.62 19.18 3.83
CA VAL A 299 -23.87 19.73 3.26
C VAL A 299 -23.56 20.70 2.11
N ALA A 300 -22.59 21.61 2.28
CA ALA A 300 -22.22 22.57 1.24
C ALA A 300 -21.64 21.89 -0.03
N ALA A 301 -20.82 20.85 0.13
CA ALA A 301 -20.26 20.08 -0.98
C ALA A 301 -21.35 19.28 -1.71
N ALA A 302 -22.29 18.66 -0.99
CA ALA A 302 -23.43 17.98 -1.60
C ALA A 302 -24.32 18.96 -2.41
N VAL A 303 -24.56 20.16 -1.88
CA VAL A 303 -25.32 21.22 -2.57
C VAL A 303 -24.57 21.72 -3.82
N ALA A 304 -23.24 21.86 -3.75
CA ALA A 304 -22.44 22.30 -4.90
C ALA A 304 -22.41 21.26 -6.04
N VAL A 305 -22.39 19.95 -5.73
CA VAL A 305 -22.46 18.89 -6.76
C VAL A 305 -23.84 18.87 -7.43
N VAL A 306 -24.93 18.96 -6.65
CA VAL A 306 -26.30 19.00 -7.20
C VAL A 306 -26.53 20.28 -8.02
N GLY A 307 -26.09 21.43 -7.51
CA GLY A 307 -26.18 22.72 -8.21
C GLY A 307 -25.34 22.76 -9.49
N GLY A 308 -24.13 22.20 -9.46
CA GLY A 308 -23.27 22.08 -10.64
C GLY A 308 -23.86 21.21 -11.74
N PHE A 309 -24.51 20.09 -11.37
CA PHE A 309 -25.24 19.24 -12.33
C PHE A 309 -26.46 19.95 -12.93
N ALA A 310 -27.23 20.69 -12.13
CA ALA A 310 -28.38 21.45 -12.62
C ALA A 310 -27.98 22.57 -13.59
N VAL A 311 -26.92 23.32 -13.26
CA VAL A 311 -26.38 24.39 -14.13
C VAL A 311 -25.78 23.83 -15.42
N ALA A 312 -25.10 22.67 -15.35
CA ALA A 312 -24.55 22.00 -16.54
C ALA A 312 -25.66 21.46 -17.47
N GLN A 313 -26.81 21.04 -16.94
CA GLN A 313 -27.95 20.62 -17.76
C GLN A 313 -28.70 21.81 -18.38
N LEU A 314 -28.79 22.94 -17.70
CA LEU A 314 -29.40 24.17 -18.23
C LEU A 314 -28.59 24.82 -19.36
N ARG A 315 -27.26 24.66 -19.37
CA ARG A 315 -26.37 25.15 -20.44
C ARG A 315 -26.30 24.26 -21.68
N ARG A 316 -26.94 23.08 -21.66
CA ARG A 316 -26.99 22.12 -22.79
C ARG A 316 -28.33 22.13 -23.54
N ARG A 317 -29.20 23.11 -23.25
CA ARG A 317 -30.41 23.42 -24.00
C ARG A 317 -30.24 24.80 -24.64
#